data_AF-A0A7S2IUT2-F1
#
_entry.id   AF-A0A7S2IUT2-F1
#
_cell.length_a   1.000
_cell.length_b   1.000
_cell.length_c   1.000
_cell.angle_alpha   90.00
_cell.angle_beta   90.00
_cell.angle_gamma   90.00
#
_symmetry.space_group_name_H-M   'P 1'
#
loop_
_entity.id
_entity.type
_entity.pdbx_description
1 polymer ?
#
loop_
_entity_poly.entity_id
_entity_poly.type
_entity_poly.pdbx_seq_one_letter_code
_entity_poly.pdbx_strand_id
1 'polypeptide(L)'
;LPLPRDAYDVDNELNKLDPEPAAAEEPADDTPANDGLPPDLTAMMLAKMPAVEIERRALNEKNKGNEAYKANEYLEAITHYTHSLRLQQNNAVVYANRGMSYLKLKQYRPALSDCTAAIQVDDGYTKAYLRRGIAHRRLSQTLQAIKDLDVVLHREPHNKEAREHRRCAQLEKEKMEREAPKAVAGRGATSGKKSSVVIEEVDGDS
;
A
#
# COMPACT_ATOMS: atom_id res chain seq x y z
N LEU A 1 -15.81 -19.36 -37.28
CA LEU A 1 -16.14 -18.00 -36.82
C LEU A 1 -16.38 -18.05 -35.32
N PRO A 2 -15.48 -17.56 -34.46
CA PRO A 2 -15.76 -17.46 -33.03
C PRO A 2 -16.29 -16.08 -32.65
N LEU A 3 -17.28 -16.12 -31.77
CA LEU A 3 -18.05 -15.03 -31.14
C LEU A 3 -17.20 -14.20 -30.12
N PRO A 4 -17.71 -13.04 -29.63
CA PRO A 4 -16.90 -11.89 -29.27
C PRO A 4 -16.36 -11.88 -27.82
N ARG A 5 -15.39 -10.98 -27.62
CA ARG A 5 -14.88 -10.48 -26.34
C ARG A 5 -16.01 -9.87 -25.51
N ASP A 6 -16.00 -10.08 -24.19
CA ASP A 6 -16.13 -9.04 -23.15
C ASP A 6 -15.93 -9.70 -21.78
N ALA A 7 -14.90 -9.26 -21.06
CA ALA A 7 -15.00 -8.47 -19.83
C ALA A 7 -14.70 -9.37 -18.63
N TYR A 8 -13.47 -9.25 -18.12
CA TYR A 8 -13.06 -9.86 -16.87
C TYR A 8 -13.87 -9.21 -15.75
N ASP A 9 -14.84 -9.95 -15.26
CA ASP A 9 -15.73 -9.59 -14.18
C ASP A 9 -14.96 -9.61 -12.83
N VAL A 10 -14.97 -8.48 -12.15
CA VAL A 10 -14.22 -8.21 -10.90
C VAL A 10 -15.02 -8.67 -9.67
N ASP A 11 -16.23 -9.22 -9.87
CA ASP A 11 -17.16 -9.51 -8.78
C ASP A 11 -17.03 -10.93 -8.18
N ASN A 12 -16.08 -11.76 -8.62
CA ASN A 12 -16.04 -13.18 -8.21
C ASN A 12 -15.00 -13.56 -7.13
N GLU A 13 -14.62 -12.64 -6.26
CA GLU A 13 -13.76 -12.93 -5.08
C GLU A 13 -14.38 -12.40 -3.77
N LEU A 14 -15.72 -12.45 -3.67
CA LEU A 14 -16.45 -12.09 -2.45
C LEU A 14 -17.29 -13.23 -1.85
N ASN A 15 -17.36 -14.41 -2.46
CA ASN A 15 -18.09 -15.57 -1.91
C ASN A 15 -17.23 -16.85 -1.92
N LYS A 16 -16.43 -17.03 -0.87
CA LYS A 16 -16.02 -18.36 -0.38
C LYS A 16 -16.01 -18.33 1.14
N LEU A 17 -17.20 -18.40 1.71
CA LEU A 17 -17.42 -18.84 3.09
C LEU A 17 -18.35 -20.05 2.97
N ASP A 18 -17.82 -21.22 3.31
CA ASP A 18 -18.59 -22.46 3.38
C ASP A 18 -19.72 -22.33 4.42
N PRO A 19 -20.91 -22.92 4.20
CA PRO A 19 -21.99 -22.88 5.17
C PRO A 19 -21.79 -23.98 6.23
N GLU A 20 -21.65 -23.61 7.50
CA GLU A 20 -21.90 -24.52 8.64
C GLU A 20 -23.29 -24.26 9.26
N PRO A 21 -23.93 -25.27 9.85
CA PRO A 21 -25.38 -25.39 9.89
C PRO A 21 -26.02 -24.67 11.08
N ALA A 22 -27.28 -24.30 10.85
CA ALA A 22 -28.17 -23.57 11.75
C ALA A 22 -28.40 -24.27 13.10
N ALA A 23 -28.37 -23.48 14.18
CA ALA A 23 -29.16 -23.72 15.38
C ALA A 23 -29.43 -22.43 16.17
N ALA A 24 -30.71 -22.23 16.47
CA ALA A 24 -31.33 -21.35 17.47
C ALA A 24 -31.34 -19.83 17.21
N GLU A 25 -32.55 -19.36 16.89
CA GLU A 25 -32.98 -17.97 16.83
C GLU A 25 -32.97 -17.32 18.23
N GLU A 26 -32.39 -16.11 18.31
CA GLU A 26 -32.66 -15.12 19.34
C GLU A 26 -33.19 -13.86 18.62
N PRO A 27 -34.16 -13.13 19.20
CA PRO A 27 -35.03 -12.23 18.45
C PRO A 27 -34.33 -10.97 17.95
N ALA A 28 -34.73 -10.56 16.76
CA ALA A 28 -34.30 -9.36 16.06
C ALA A 28 -34.68 -8.08 16.84
N ASP A 29 -33.67 -7.28 17.17
CA ASP A 29 -33.82 -5.83 17.30
C ASP A 29 -33.32 -5.20 16.01
N ASP A 30 -34.23 -5.03 15.06
CA ASP A 30 -34.03 -4.37 13.76
C ASP A 30 -34.24 -2.86 13.92
N THR A 31 -33.34 -2.24 14.67
CA THR A 31 -33.07 -0.81 14.53
C THR A 31 -31.58 -0.63 14.21
N PRO A 32 -31.20 -0.01 13.07
CA PRO A 32 -29.84 0.48 12.90
C PRO A 32 -29.71 1.69 13.83
N ALA A 33 -29.49 1.42 15.10
CA ALA A 33 -29.06 2.41 16.06
C ALA A 33 -27.81 3.05 15.47
N ASN A 34 -27.94 4.30 15.03
CA ASN A 34 -26.89 5.30 15.18
C ASN A 34 -26.16 4.93 16.47
N ASP A 35 -24.92 4.45 16.35
CA ASP A 35 -24.23 3.59 17.31
C ASP A 35 -24.06 4.24 18.71
N GLY A 36 -24.57 5.46 18.87
CA GLY A 36 -24.77 6.18 20.13
C GLY A 36 -23.49 6.79 20.66
N LEU A 37 -22.36 6.56 19.98
CA LEU A 37 -21.08 7.08 20.41
C LEU A 37 -20.65 8.26 19.56
N PRO A 38 -20.05 9.28 20.20
CA PRO A 38 -19.54 10.43 19.49
C PRO A 38 -18.46 9.98 18.49
N PRO A 39 -18.31 10.67 17.34
CA PRO A 39 -17.24 10.40 16.38
C PRO A 39 -15.84 10.47 17.02
N ASP A 40 -15.75 11.10 18.20
CA ASP A 40 -14.60 11.07 19.08
C ASP A 40 -14.76 10.05 20.22
N LEU A 41 -14.55 8.76 19.91
CA LEU A 41 -14.42 7.74 20.95
C LEU A 41 -13.19 8.03 21.81
N THR A 42 -13.41 8.41 23.06
CA THR A 42 -12.33 8.62 24.03
C THR A 42 -11.68 7.28 24.43
N ALA A 43 -10.40 7.32 24.78
CA ALA A 43 -9.67 6.14 25.26
C ALA A 43 -10.33 5.50 26.50
N MET A 44 -10.97 6.30 27.36
CA MET A 44 -11.68 5.80 28.54
C MET A 44 -12.96 5.04 28.18
N MET A 45 -13.67 5.46 27.12
CA MET A 45 -14.86 4.74 26.64
C MET A 45 -14.46 3.41 26.00
N LEU A 46 -13.37 3.39 25.22
CA LEU A 46 -12.82 2.16 24.65
C LEU A 46 -12.37 1.18 25.73
N ALA A 47 -11.68 1.65 26.77
CA ALA A 47 -11.16 0.81 27.84
C ALA A 47 -12.25 0.09 28.66
N LYS A 48 -13.48 0.63 28.69
CA LYS A 48 -14.62 0.04 29.41
C LYS A 48 -15.52 -0.81 28.52
N MET A 49 -15.30 -0.81 27.22
CA MET A 49 -16.15 -1.51 26.26
C MET A 49 -15.72 -2.98 26.17
N PRO A 50 -16.65 -3.95 26.19
CA PRO A 50 -16.29 -5.34 26.03
C PRO A 50 -15.67 -5.57 24.65
N ALA A 51 -14.66 -6.43 24.57
CA ALA A 51 -13.90 -6.67 23.33
C ALA A 51 -14.79 -7.09 22.15
N VAL A 52 -15.82 -7.92 22.42
CA VAL A 52 -16.81 -8.35 21.42
C VAL A 52 -17.58 -7.17 20.83
N GLU A 53 -17.88 -6.15 21.65
CA GLU A 53 -18.58 -4.95 21.18
C GLU A 53 -17.65 -4.06 20.35
N ILE A 54 -16.37 -3.94 20.72
CA ILE A 54 -15.36 -3.24 19.92
C ILE A 54 -15.24 -3.90 18.54
N GLU A 55 -15.17 -5.23 18.51
CA GLU A 55 -15.08 -6.00 17.26
C GLU A 55 -16.32 -5.85 16.38
N ARG A 56 -17.51 -6.01 16.97
CA ARG A 56 -18.79 -5.81 16.26
C ARG A 56 -18.86 -4.44 15.59
N ARG A 57 -18.46 -3.39 16.30
CA ARG A 57 -18.45 -2.02 15.77
C ARG A 57 -17.38 -1.78 14.72
N ALA A 58 -16.18 -2.30 14.93
CA ALA A 58 -15.11 -2.22 13.94
C ALA A 58 -15.53 -2.89 12.63
N LEU A 59 -16.23 -4.01 12.72
CA LEU A 59 -16.82 -4.71 11.59
C LEU A 59 -17.93 -3.90 10.92
N ASN A 60 -18.83 -3.29 11.68
CA ASN A 60 -19.89 -2.41 11.15
C ASN A 60 -19.30 -1.25 10.35
N GLU A 61 -18.34 -0.52 10.92
CA GLU A 61 -17.66 0.59 10.25
C GLU A 61 -16.88 0.13 9.01
N LYS A 62 -16.23 -1.04 9.05
CA LYS A 62 -15.62 -1.64 7.85
C LYS A 62 -16.67 -1.86 6.76
N ASN A 63 -17.84 -2.38 7.11
CA ASN A 63 -18.89 -2.70 6.14
C ASN A 63 -19.49 -1.44 5.52
N LYS A 64 -19.80 -0.41 6.32
CA LYS A 64 -20.21 0.92 5.83
C LYS A 64 -19.15 1.49 4.87
N GLY A 65 -17.86 1.37 5.22
CA GLY A 65 -16.76 1.78 4.35
C GLY A 65 -16.70 1.02 3.02
N ASN A 66 -17.00 -0.28 3.03
CA ASN A 66 -17.09 -1.10 1.82
C ASN A 66 -18.29 -0.68 0.94
N GLU A 67 -19.43 -0.37 1.54
CA GLU A 67 -20.64 0.10 0.85
C GLU A 67 -20.40 1.45 0.17
N ALA A 68 -19.89 2.43 0.93
CA ALA A 68 -19.50 3.73 0.39
C ALA A 68 -18.47 3.59 -0.74
N TYR A 69 -17.49 2.69 -0.61
CA TYR A 69 -16.52 2.42 -1.69
C TYR A 69 -17.20 1.89 -2.96
N LYS A 70 -18.15 0.95 -2.83
CA LYS A 70 -18.94 0.42 -3.96
C LYS A 70 -19.81 1.51 -4.61
N ALA A 71 -20.30 2.46 -3.82
CA ALA A 71 -21.02 3.65 -4.30
C ALA A 71 -20.11 4.72 -4.93
N ASN A 72 -18.78 4.51 -4.93
CA ASN A 72 -17.76 5.48 -5.36
C ASN A 72 -17.64 6.73 -4.45
N GLU A 73 -18.18 6.67 -3.24
CA GLU A 73 -18.10 7.71 -2.20
C GLU A 73 -16.80 7.55 -1.40
N TYR A 74 -15.66 7.76 -2.07
CA TYR A 74 -14.36 7.38 -1.50
C TYR A 74 -13.97 8.15 -0.24
N LEU A 75 -14.42 9.40 -0.07
CA LEU A 75 -14.17 10.18 1.16
C LEU A 75 -14.93 9.58 2.36
N GLU A 76 -16.19 9.19 2.14
CA GLU A 76 -17.01 8.54 3.17
C GLU A 76 -16.47 7.16 3.51
N ALA A 77 -16.03 6.40 2.50
CA ALA A 77 -15.33 5.14 2.72
C ALA A 77 -14.09 5.33 3.61
N ILE A 78 -13.28 6.37 3.37
CA ILE A 78 -12.11 6.70 4.19
C ILE A 78 -12.51 6.99 5.64
N THR A 79 -13.58 7.75 5.85
CA THR A 79 -14.09 8.07 7.19
C THR A 79 -14.45 6.80 7.95
N HIS A 80 -15.27 5.93 7.36
CA HIS A 80 -15.68 4.68 7.97
C HIS A 80 -14.53 3.70 8.23
N TYR A 81 -13.60 3.53 7.27
CA TYR A 81 -12.40 2.73 7.52
C TYR A 81 -11.52 3.32 8.63
N THR A 82 -11.47 4.65 8.76
CA THR A 82 -10.73 5.32 9.84
C THR A 82 -11.36 5.06 11.20
N HIS A 83 -12.70 5.07 11.29
CA HIS A 83 -13.41 4.68 12.52
C HIS A 83 -13.16 3.20 12.85
N SER A 84 -13.24 2.31 11.87
CA SER A 84 -12.91 0.89 12.05
C SER A 84 -11.48 0.68 12.58
N LEU A 85 -10.49 1.36 12.00
CA LEU A 85 -9.08 1.26 12.43
C LEU A 85 -8.81 1.88 13.81
N ARG A 86 -9.62 2.87 14.23
CA ARG A 86 -9.53 3.42 15.59
C ARG A 86 -9.94 2.38 16.64
N LEU A 87 -10.90 1.52 16.30
CA LEU A 87 -11.38 0.43 17.15
C LEU A 87 -10.43 -0.79 17.10
N GLN A 88 -9.95 -1.15 15.90
CA GLN A 88 -9.08 -2.29 15.68
C GLN A 88 -7.97 -1.95 14.67
N GLN A 89 -6.76 -1.73 15.19
CA GLN A 89 -5.59 -1.41 14.37
C GLN A 89 -4.98 -2.65 13.69
N ASN A 90 -5.27 -3.87 14.15
CA ASN A 90 -4.64 -5.08 13.62
C ASN A 90 -5.43 -5.70 12.45
N ASN A 91 -5.81 -4.90 11.45
CA ASN A 91 -6.59 -5.39 10.30
C ASN A 91 -6.01 -4.91 8.96
N ALA A 92 -5.25 -5.80 8.31
CA ALA A 92 -4.60 -5.51 7.03
C ALA A 92 -5.61 -5.18 5.91
N VAL A 93 -6.78 -5.81 5.92
CA VAL A 93 -7.83 -5.59 4.91
C VAL A 93 -8.35 -4.16 4.98
N VAL A 94 -8.64 -3.66 6.18
CA VAL A 94 -9.18 -2.31 6.38
C VAL A 94 -8.15 -1.26 5.95
N TYR A 95 -6.89 -1.41 6.37
CA TYR A 95 -5.81 -0.54 5.91
C TYR A 95 -5.70 -0.52 4.38
N ALA A 96 -5.61 -1.69 3.74
CA ALA A 96 -5.48 -1.71 2.29
C ALA A 96 -6.71 -1.11 1.58
N ASN A 97 -7.93 -1.32 2.10
CA ASN A 97 -9.15 -0.78 1.52
C ASN A 97 -9.20 0.75 1.62
N ARG A 98 -8.80 1.32 2.77
CA ARG A 98 -8.62 2.77 2.90
C ARG A 98 -7.53 3.30 1.98
N GLY A 99 -6.42 2.56 1.85
CA GLY A 99 -5.37 2.84 0.87
C GLY A 99 -5.89 2.85 -0.58
N MET A 100 -6.82 1.97 -0.93
CA MET A 100 -7.46 1.96 -2.25
C MET A 100 -8.37 3.16 -2.47
N SER A 101 -9.15 3.56 -1.47
CA SER A 101 -9.94 4.80 -1.53
C SER A 101 -9.05 6.02 -1.76
N TYR A 102 -7.90 6.10 -1.08
CA TYR A 102 -6.91 7.16 -1.34
C TYR A 102 -6.34 7.10 -2.77
N LEU A 103 -6.06 5.92 -3.32
CA LEU A 103 -5.64 5.77 -4.73
C LEU A 103 -6.70 6.30 -5.70
N LYS A 104 -7.98 5.98 -5.47
CA LYS A 104 -9.09 6.49 -6.29
C LYS A 104 -9.19 8.00 -6.27
N LEU A 105 -8.87 8.62 -5.13
CA LEU A 105 -8.77 10.07 -4.95
C LEU A 105 -7.42 10.67 -5.38
N LYS A 106 -6.50 9.87 -5.96
CA LYS A 106 -5.14 10.27 -6.35
C LYS A 106 -4.28 10.78 -5.18
N GLN A 107 -4.62 10.42 -3.95
CA GLN A 107 -3.87 10.73 -2.74
C GLN A 107 -2.83 9.65 -2.47
N TYR A 108 -1.72 9.69 -3.18
CA TYR A 108 -0.76 8.57 -3.20
C TYR A 108 0.06 8.41 -1.91
N ARG A 109 0.37 9.50 -1.20
CA ARG A 109 1.16 9.42 0.06
C ARG A 109 0.37 8.76 1.20
N PRO A 110 -0.89 9.14 1.48
CA PRO A 110 -1.73 8.38 2.41
C PRO A 110 -1.91 6.91 1.99
N ALA A 111 -2.11 6.65 0.70
CA ALA A 111 -2.21 5.28 0.19
C ALA A 111 -0.95 4.44 0.47
N LEU A 112 0.25 5.01 0.32
CA LEU A 112 1.51 4.33 0.67
C LEU A 112 1.58 3.99 2.16
N SER A 113 1.18 4.92 3.03
CA SER A 113 1.17 4.71 4.48
C SER A 113 0.26 3.55 4.85
N ASP A 114 -0.98 3.55 4.34
CA ASP A 114 -1.96 2.52 4.62
C ASP A 114 -1.54 1.15 4.06
N CYS A 115 -1.02 1.08 2.83
CA CYS A 115 -0.56 -0.18 2.28
C CYS A 115 0.67 -0.73 3.04
N THR A 116 1.53 0.16 3.55
CA THR A 116 2.66 -0.25 4.39
C THR A 116 2.19 -0.78 5.73
N ALA A 117 1.22 -0.13 6.38
CA ALA A 117 0.60 -0.64 7.61
C ALA A 117 -0.08 -1.99 7.38
N ALA A 118 -0.79 -2.16 6.26
CA ALA A 118 -1.39 -3.44 5.89
C ALA A 118 -0.35 -4.56 5.78
N ILE A 119 0.80 -4.29 5.14
CA ILE A 119 1.91 -5.25 4.99
C ILE A 119 2.60 -5.55 6.32
N GLN A 120 2.65 -4.58 7.24
CA GLN A 120 3.19 -4.81 8.58
C GLN A 120 2.28 -5.71 9.44
N VAL A 121 0.96 -5.62 9.22
CA VAL A 121 -0.03 -6.49 9.89
C VAL A 121 -0.04 -7.89 9.26
N ASP A 122 -0.02 -7.97 7.93
CA ASP A 122 -0.01 -9.21 7.16
C ASP A 122 0.89 -9.07 5.93
N ASP A 123 2.09 -9.63 6.00
CA ASP A 123 3.06 -9.62 4.91
C ASP A 123 2.65 -10.56 3.75
N GLY A 124 1.69 -11.44 3.98
CA GLY A 124 1.06 -12.31 2.99
C GLY A 124 0.03 -11.58 2.13
N TYR A 125 -0.42 -10.38 2.53
CA TYR A 125 -1.53 -9.71 1.87
C TYR A 125 -1.17 -9.06 0.52
N THR A 126 -1.22 -9.86 -0.55
CA THR A 126 -0.78 -9.49 -1.91
C THR A 126 -1.43 -8.21 -2.44
N LYS A 127 -2.71 -7.97 -2.12
CA LYS A 127 -3.44 -6.76 -2.55
C LYS A 127 -2.80 -5.47 -2.01
N ALA A 128 -2.19 -5.50 -0.82
CA ALA A 128 -1.49 -4.35 -0.27
C ALA A 128 -0.21 -4.02 -1.06
N TYR A 129 0.57 -5.02 -1.48
CA TYR A 129 1.74 -4.82 -2.35
C TYR A 129 1.33 -4.23 -3.70
N LEU A 130 0.27 -4.75 -4.32
CA LEU A 130 -0.24 -4.23 -5.59
C LEU A 130 -0.57 -2.73 -5.47
N ARG A 131 -1.38 -2.37 -4.46
CA ARG A 131 -1.80 -0.99 -4.22
C ARG A 131 -0.62 -0.07 -3.88
N ARG A 132 0.35 -0.55 -3.08
CA ARG A 132 1.58 0.21 -2.76
C ARG A 132 2.45 0.42 -3.99
N GLY A 133 2.61 -0.60 -4.84
CA GLY A 133 3.32 -0.50 -6.11
C GLY A 133 2.69 0.50 -7.07
N ILE A 134 1.36 0.53 -7.15
CA ILE A 134 0.62 1.55 -7.92
C ILE A 134 0.90 2.96 -7.37
N ALA A 135 0.82 3.15 -6.05
CA ALA A 135 1.08 4.44 -5.42
C ALA A 135 2.53 4.91 -5.65
N HIS A 136 3.52 4.03 -5.50
CA HIS A 136 4.93 4.32 -5.79
C HIS A 136 5.11 4.76 -7.24
N ARG A 137 4.52 4.05 -8.21
CA ARG A 137 4.60 4.42 -9.63
C ARG A 137 4.01 5.81 -9.87
N ARG A 138 2.86 6.11 -9.28
CA ARG A 138 2.20 7.42 -9.40
C ARG A 138 2.99 8.57 -8.76
N LEU A 139 3.92 8.25 -7.86
CA LEU A 139 4.88 9.18 -7.26
C LEU A 139 6.25 9.18 -7.98
N SER A 140 6.35 8.55 -9.16
CA SER A 140 7.60 8.39 -9.91
C SER A 140 8.70 7.61 -9.17
N GLN A 141 8.34 6.83 -8.15
CA GLN A 141 9.23 5.95 -7.39
C GLN A 141 9.29 4.57 -8.07
N THR A 142 9.79 4.56 -9.30
CA THR A 142 9.69 3.41 -10.21
C THR A 142 10.40 2.16 -9.69
N LEU A 143 11.54 2.29 -9.02
CA LEU A 143 12.26 1.15 -8.44
C LEU A 143 11.46 0.46 -7.32
N GLN A 144 10.84 1.23 -6.43
CA GLN A 144 9.99 0.72 -5.36
C GLN A 144 8.72 0.09 -5.92
N ALA A 145 8.12 0.73 -6.94
CA ALA A 145 6.97 0.17 -7.63
C ALA A 145 7.27 -1.21 -8.24
N ILE A 146 8.39 -1.35 -8.96
CA ILE A 146 8.78 -2.63 -9.57
C ILE A 146 8.98 -3.71 -8.52
N LYS A 147 9.64 -3.40 -7.39
CA LYS A 147 9.84 -4.36 -6.29
C LYS A 147 8.52 -4.89 -5.72
N ASP A 148 7.57 -4.01 -5.42
CA ASP A 148 6.26 -4.42 -4.89
C ASP A 148 5.48 -5.25 -5.93
N LEU A 149 5.53 -4.85 -7.20
CA LEU A 149 4.83 -5.56 -8.27
C LEU A 149 5.48 -6.90 -8.62
N ASP A 150 6.79 -7.06 -8.42
CA ASP A 150 7.49 -8.35 -8.52
C ASP A 150 7.01 -9.32 -7.43
N VAL A 151 6.77 -8.85 -6.20
CA VAL A 151 6.17 -9.67 -5.14
C VAL A 151 4.78 -10.15 -5.55
N VAL A 152 3.95 -9.26 -6.12
CA VAL A 152 2.62 -9.62 -6.60
C VAL A 152 2.71 -10.66 -7.72
N LEU A 153 3.57 -10.47 -8.71
CA LEU A 153 3.70 -11.40 -9.84
C LEU A 153 4.36 -12.72 -9.44
N HIS A 154 5.15 -12.75 -8.37
CA HIS A 154 5.67 -14.01 -7.82
C HIS A 154 4.55 -14.84 -7.19
N ARG A 155 3.64 -14.19 -6.45
CA ARG A 155 2.50 -14.83 -5.78
C ARG A 155 1.34 -15.14 -6.73
N GLU A 156 1.08 -14.23 -7.67
CA GLU A 156 -0.01 -14.27 -8.64
C GLU A 156 0.54 -14.04 -10.06
N PRO A 157 1.17 -15.06 -10.70
CA PRO A 157 1.83 -14.89 -12.00
C PRO A 157 0.94 -14.39 -13.14
N HIS A 158 -0.37 -14.59 -13.02
CA HIS A 158 -1.37 -14.20 -13.99
C HIS A 158 -2.03 -12.84 -13.71
N ASN A 159 -1.63 -12.12 -12.66
CA ASN A 159 -2.18 -10.81 -12.33
C ASN A 159 -1.85 -9.79 -13.43
N LYS A 160 -2.88 -9.43 -14.22
CA LYS A 160 -2.74 -8.53 -15.38
C LYS A 160 -2.41 -7.11 -14.96
N GLU A 161 -3.09 -6.60 -13.95
CA GLU A 161 -2.91 -5.24 -13.43
C GLU A 161 -1.47 -5.05 -12.93
N ALA A 162 -0.93 -6.02 -12.18
CA ALA A 162 0.45 -5.98 -11.72
C ALA A 162 1.45 -5.96 -12.89
N ARG A 163 1.23 -6.80 -13.91
CA ARG A 163 2.08 -6.86 -15.10
C ARG A 163 2.09 -5.55 -15.88
N GLU A 164 0.91 -4.95 -16.05
CA GLU A 164 0.75 -3.67 -16.73
C GLU A 164 1.46 -2.54 -15.98
N HIS A 165 1.21 -2.41 -14.68
CA HIS A 165 1.86 -1.39 -13.87
C HIS A 165 3.38 -1.57 -13.80
N ARG A 166 3.86 -2.82 -13.77
CA ARG A 166 5.30 -3.10 -13.77
C ARG A 166 5.94 -2.68 -15.07
N ARG A 167 5.32 -3.03 -16.20
CA ARG A 167 5.76 -2.61 -17.53
C ARG A 167 5.79 -1.09 -17.65
N CYS A 168 4.74 -0.40 -17.19
CA CYS A 168 4.73 1.07 -17.16
C CYS A 168 5.88 1.63 -16.31
N ALA A 169 6.10 1.10 -15.10
CA ALA A 169 7.17 1.55 -14.22
C ALA A 169 8.57 1.33 -14.84
N GLN A 170 8.77 0.25 -15.62
CA GLN A 170 10.02 0.01 -16.35
C GLN A 170 10.25 1.04 -17.45
N LEU A 171 9.23 1.33 -18.27
CA LEU A 171 9.33 2.34 -19.33
C LEU A 171 9.56 3.74 -18.74
N GLU A 172 8.88 4.08 -17.65
CA GLU A 172 9.07 5.34 -16.92
C GLU A 172 10.51 5.44 -16.38
N LYS A 173 11.04 4.36 -15.79
CA LYS A 173 12.43 4.29 -15.31
C LYS A 173 13.43 4.51 -16.46
N GLU A 174 13.30 3.77 -17.55
CA GLU A 174 14.20 3.90 -18.71
C GLU A 174 14.17 5.30 -19.30
N LYS A 175 12.98 5.92 -19.38
CA LYS A 175 12.83 7.29 -19.84
C LYS A 175 13.58 8.26 -18.92
N MET A 176 13.41 8.13 -17.60
CA MET A 176 14.12 8.96 -16.62
C MET A 176 15.64 8.79 -16.71
N GLU A 177 16.14 7.58 -16.97
CA GLU A 177 17.57 7.30 -17.14
C GLU A 177 18.14 7.88 -18.45
N ARG A 178 17.36 7.88 -19.53
CA ARG A 178 17.75 8.50 -20.82
C ARG A 178 17.77 10.02 -20.74
N GLU A 179 16.81 10.60 -20.02
CA GLU A 179 16.66 12.05 -19.82
C GLU A 179 17.56 12.59 -18.71
N ALA A 180 18.13 11.72 -17.87
CA ALA A 180 19.11 12.13 -16.88
C ALA A 180 20.32 12.76 -17.58
N PRO A 181 20.77 13.94 -17.15
CA PRO A 181 21.95 14.56 -17.74
C PRO A 181 23.11 13.59 -17.56
N LYS A 182 23.70 13.17 -18.69
CA LYS A 182 24.96 12.41 -18.68
C LYS A 182 25.95 13.27 -17.92
N ALA A 183 26.25 12.90 -16.68
CA ALA A 183 27.32 13.52 -15.93
C ALA A 183 28.52 13.55 -16.86
N VAL A 184 28.94 14.77 -17.25
CA VAL A 184 30.06 14.98 -18.15
C VAL A 184 31.24 14.28 -17.49
N ALA A 185 31.66 13.16 -18.07
CA ALA A 185 32.94 12.56 -17.82
C ALA A 185 34.02 13.50 -18.40
N GLY A 186 34.24 14.63 -17.73
CA GLY A 186 35.40 15.49 -17.90
C GLY A 186 36.43 15.03 -16.87
N ARG A 187 37.39 14.21 -17.25
CA ARG A 187 38.71 14.66 -17.73
C ARG A 187 39.34 15.70 -16.82
N GLY A 188 40.29 15.22 -16.02
CA GLY A 188 41.19 16.05 -15.23
C GLY A 188 42.26 15.21 -14.55
N ALA A 189 42.95 14.36 -15.31
CA ALA A 189 44.24 13.82 -14.87
C ALA A 189 45.21 15.00 -14.74
N THR A 190 45.41 15.51 -13.53
CA THR A 190 46.49 16.45 -13.24
C THR A 190 47.78 15.65 -13.10
N SER A 191 48.51 15.67 -14.20
CA SER A 191 49.95 15.43 -14.30
C SER A 191 50.73 16.07 -13.14
N GLY A 192 51.57 15.25 -12.50
CA GLY A 192 52.97 15.58 -12.24
C GLY A 192 53.28 16.76 -11.32
N LYS A 193 53.58 16.45 -10.06
CA LYS A 193 54.65 17.16 -9.34
C LYS A 193 55.58 16.11 -8.72
N LYS A 194 56.66 15.81 -9.43
CA LYS A 194 57.81 15.06 -8.89
C LYS A 194 58.45 15.94 -7.81
N SER A 195 58.35 15.54 -6.56
CA SER A 195 59.19 16.09 -5.49
C SER A 195 60.62 15.58 -5.69
N SER A 196 61.56 16.46 -6.07
CA SER A 196 62.98 16.16 -5.93
C SER A 196 63.39 16.45 -4.51
N VAL A 197 63.66 15.40 -3.74
CA VAL A 197 64.36 15.50 -2.46
C VAL A 197 65.85 15.51 -2.81
N VAL A 198 66.50 16.65 -2.60
CA VAL A 198 67.96 16.74 -2.62
C VAL A 198 68.42 16.24 -1.26
N ILE A 199 69.12 15.10 -1.26
CA ILE A 199 69.78 14.53 -0.09
C ILE A 199 71.11 15.26 0.01
N GLU A 200 71.30 16.10 1.02
CA GLU A 200 72.62 16.60 1.40
C GLU A 200 73.36 15.47 2.14
N GLU A 201 74.41 14.96 1.50
CA GLU A 201 75.43 14.13 2.14
C GLU A 201 76.23 15.01 3.10
N VAL A 202 76.18 14.68 4.39
CA VAL A 202 77.13 15.19 5.38
C VAL A 202 78.19 14.11 5.55
N ASP A 203 79.28 14.26 4.80
CA ASP A 203 80.52 13.54 5.06
C ASP A 203 81.19 14.08 6.32
N GLY A 204 81.51 13.16 7.23
CA GLY A 204 82.89 13.05 7.71
C GLY A 204 83.28 13.78 9.00
N ASP A 205 83.39 12.97 10.06
CA ASP A 205 84.65 12.75 10.80
C ASP A 205 85.16 13.83 11.76
N SER A 206 84.93 13.62 13.08
CA SER A 206 85.95 13.53 14.16
C SER A 206 85.32 13.50 15.55
#